data_AF-X7F848-F1
#
_entry.id   AF-X7F848-F1
#
_cell.length_a   1.000
_cell.length_b   1.000
_cell.length_c   1.000
_cell.angle_alpha   90.00
_cell.angle_beta   90.00
_cell.angle_gamma   90.00
#
_symmetry.space_group_name_H-M   'P 1'
#
loop_
_entity.id
_entity.type
_entity.pdbx_description
1 polymer ?
#
loop_
_entity_poly.entity_id
_entity_poly.type
_entity_poly.pdbx_seq_one_letter_code
_entity_poly.pdbx_strand_id
1 'polypeptide(L)' 'MKTLIASALVATAALAGGASAMTSTSAAEVKIQRYAPDADLSALSDAQIASLLNVVNGGDSRGETESKIESLLRAYN' A
#
# COMPACT_ATOMS: atom_id res chain seq x y z
N MET A 1 -34.22 -6.19 35.26
CA MET A 1 -32.84 -6.52 34.80
C MET A 1 -32.37 -5.42 33.86
N LYS A 2 -31.08 -5.08 33.98
CA LYS A 2 -30.24 -4.08 33.30
C LYS A 2 -30.78 -3.36 32.03
N THR A 3 -30.69 -2.04 32.08
CA THR A 3 -30.73 -1.06 30.98
C THR A 3 -29.61 -1.32 29.96
N LEU A 4 -29.93 -1.44 28.67
CA LEU A 4 -28.94 -1.52 27.61
C LEU A 4 -28.84 -0.20 26.84
N ILE A 5 -27.61 0.28 26.79
CA ILE A 5 -27.12 1.54 26.22
C ILE A 5 -27.09 1.40 24.70
N ALA A 6 -27.83 2.24 23.98
CA ALA A 6 -27.73 2.39 22.53
C ALA A 6 -26.93 3.66 22.20
N SER A 7 -25.61 3.59 22.40
CA SER A 7 -24.68 4.62 21.95
C SER A 7 -24.41 4.40 20.46
N ALA A 8 -25.13 5.12 19.60
CA ALA A 8 -24.87 5.17 18.17
C ALA A 8 -23.57 5.96 17.93
N LEU A 9 -22.49 5.23 17.72
CA LEU A 9 -21.18 5.76 17.39
C LEU A 9 -21.18 6.13 15.89
N VAL A 10 -21.50 7.38 15.58
CA VAL A 10 -21.37 7.92 14.22
C VAL A 10 -19.88 8.14 13.94
N ALA A 11 -19.26 7.19 13.24
CA ALA A 11 -17.92 7.32 12.70
C ALA A 11 -17.97 7.91 11.28
N THR A 12 -18.17 9.23 11.17
CA THR A 12 -17.96 9.97 9.91
C THR A 12 -16.63 10.72 9.98
N ALA A 13 -15.54 10.00 9.75
CA ALA A 13 -14.22 10.59 9.58
C ALA A 13 -13.46 9.85 8.47
N ALA A 14 -13.95 9.93 7.23
CA ALA A 14 -13.21 9.45 6.06
C ALA A 14 -13.65 10.18 4.80
N LEU A 15 -13.18 11.42 4.59
CA LEU A 15 -13.15 11.95 3.21
C LEU A 15 -12.06 12.99 2.92
N ALA A 16 -11.32 13.50 3.92
CA ALA A 16 -10.28 14.50 3.67
C ALA A 16 -8.90 13.91 3.26
N GLY A 17 -8.74 12.57 3.18
CA GLY A 17 -7.44 11.91 2.96
C GLY A 17 -7.10 11.53 1.51
N GLY A 18 -8.05 11.61 0.57
CA GLY A 18 -7.88 11.02 -0.77
C GLY A 18 -6.83 11.70 -1.67
N ALA A 19 -6.69 13.03 -1.59
CA ALA A 19 -5.79 13.77 -2.47
C ALA A 19 -4.30 13.58 -2.13
N SER A 20 -3.98 13.40 -0.84
CA SER A 20 -2.61 13.17 -0.37
C SER A 20 -2.18 11.71 -0.52
N ALA A 21 -3.10 10.75 -0.68
CA ALA A 21 -2.73 9.36 -0.94
C ALA A 21 -2.25 9.21 -2.39
N MET A 22 -2.96 9.82 -3.35
CA MET A 22 -2.71 9.63 -4.79
C MET A 22 -1.33 10.11 -5.26
N THR A 23 -0.88 11.29 -4.81
CA THR A 23 0.47 11.79 -5.13
C THR A 23 1.57 10.90 -4.50
N SER A 24 1.28 10.32 -3.34
CA SER A 24 2.20 9.41 -2.64
C SER A 24 2.29 8.07 -3.36
N THR A 25 1.18 7.58 -3.93
CA THR A 25 1.12 6.37 -4.76
C THR A 25 2.01 6.52 -6.00
N SER A 26 1.90 7.60 -6.77
CA SER A 26 2.77 7.78 -7.95
C SER A 26 4.25 7.88 -7.63
N ALA A 27 4.62 8.51 -6.52
CA ALA A 27 6.02 8.52 -6.08
C ALA A 27 6.50 7.14 -5.62
N ALA A 28 5.61 6.32 -5.05
CA ALA A 28 5.88 4.95 -4.65
C ALA A 28 6.09 4.03 -5.85
N GLU A 29 5.22 4.13 -6.86
CA GLU A 29 5.30 3.38 -8.11
C GLU A 29 6.67 3.58 -8.78
N VAL A 30 7.11 4.82 -8.94
CA VAL A 30 8.42 5.15 -9.53
C VAL A 30 9.57 4.50 -8.76
N LYS A 31 9.49 4.45 -7.42
CA LYS A 31 10.51 3.79 -6.60
C LYS A 31 10.53 2.29 -6.81
N ILE A 32 9.36 1.65 -6.78
CA ILE A 32 9.21 0.19 -6.95
C ILE A 32 9.68 -0.22 -8.36
N GLN A 33 9.34 0.57 -9.38
CA GLN A 33 9.67 0.29 -10.77
C GLN A 33 11.19 0.34 -11.05
N ARG A 34 12.00 0.93 -10.15
CA ARG A 34 13.47 0.85 -10.23
C ARG A 34 14.04 -0.52 -9.85
N TYR A 35 13.26 -1.32 -9.13
CA TYR A 35 13.61 -2.67 -8.70
C TYR A 35 12.89 -3.73 -9.55
N ALA A 36 11.72 -3.40 -10.10
CA ALA A 36 10.96 -4.27 -10.98
C ALA A 36 10.46 -3.49 -12.22
N PRO A 37 11.32 -3.25 -13.23
CA PRO A 37 10.97 -2.44 -14.40
C PRO A 37 9.93 -3.10 -15.30
N ASP A 38 9.89 -4.43 -15.35
CA ASP A 38 8.93 -5.22 -16.12
C ASP A 38 7.61 -5.49 -15.37
N ALA A 39 7.49 -5.01 -14.12
CA ALA A 39 6.28 -5.21 -13.32
C ALA A 39 5.19 -4.20 -13.69
N ASP A 40 3.99 -4.72 -13.93
CA ASP A 40 2.80 -3.90 -14.13
C ASP A 40 2.23 -3.45 -12.78
N LEU A 41 2.64 -2.26 -12.33
CA LEU A 41 2.15 -1.67 -11.08
C LEU A 41 0.76 -1.05 -11.24
N SER A 42 0.35 -0.72 -12.47
CA SER A 42 -0.94 -0.10 -12.77
C SER A 42 -2.13 -1.04 -12.55
N ALA A 43 -1.92 -2.36 -12.59
CA ALA A 43 -2.92 -3.35 -12.20
C ALA A 43 -3.06 -3.53 -10.68
N LEU A 44 -2.15 -2.97 -9.87
CA LEU A 44 -2.16 -3.14 -8.43
C LEU A 44 -3.04 -2.09 -7.73
N SER A 45 -3.63 -2.47 -6.60
CA SER A 45 -4.35 -1.51 -5.75
C SER A 45 -3.39 -0.65 -4.90
N ASP A 46 -3.83 0.53 -4.45
CA ASP A 46 -3.04 1.40 -3.57
C ASP A 46 -2.50 0.68 -2.32
N ALA A 47 -3.28 -0.28 -1.78
CA ALA A 47 -2.84 -1.08 -0.63
C ALA A 47 -1.68 -2.02 -0.97
N GLN A 48 -1.67 -2.60 -2.17
CA GLN A 48 -0.59 -3.46 -2.67
C GLN A 48 0.67 -2.62 -2.95
N ILE A 49 0.50 -1.44 -3.56
CA ILE A 49 1.60 -0.49 -3.78
C ILE A 49 2.20 -0.03 -2.45
N ALA A 50 1.37 0.26 -1.44
CA ALA A 50 1.85 0.62 -0.11
C ALA A 50 2.66 -0.51 0.55
N SER A 51 2.26 -1.77 0.35
CA SER A 51 2.98 -2.93 0.86
C SER A 51 4.35 -3.08 0.19
N LEU A 52 4.42 -2.93 -1.13
CA LEU A 52 5.66 -2.94 -1.90
C LEU A 52 6.58 -1.78 -1.50
N LEU A 53 6.02 -0.59 -1.30
CA LEU A 53 6.75 0.58 -0.84
C LEU A 53 7.37 0.36 0.55
N ASN A 54 6.69 -0.38 1.41
CA ASN A 54 7.22 -0.70 2.75
C ASN A 54 8.47 -1.58 2.65
N VAL A 55 8.49 -2.53 1.70
CA VAL A 55 9.69 -3.35 1.41
C VAL A 55 10.84 -2.47 0.91
N VAL A 56 10.57 -1.55 -0.03
CA VAL A 56 11.58 -0.62 -0.55
C VAL A 56 12.17 0.27 0.55
N ASN A 57 11.36 0.70 1.51
CA ASN A 57 11.82 1.52 2.64
C ASN A 57 12.40 0.70 3.81
N GLY A 58 12.35 -0.64 3.75
CA GLY A 58 12.77 -1.54 4.83
C GLY A 58 14.28 -1.53 5.12
N GLY A 59 15.10 -0.89 4.29
CA GLY A 59 16.55 -0.80 4.48
C GLY A 59 17.32 -2.07 4.09
N ASP A 60 16.64 -3.02 3.43
CA ASP A 60 17.26 -4.23 2.88
C ASP A 60 18.28 -3.90 1.78
N SER A 61 19.19 -4.85 1.51
CA SER A 61 20.05 -4.76 0.33
C SER A 61 19.21 -4.79 -0.95
N ARG A 62 19.70 -4.16 -2.02
CA ARG A 62 18.98 -4.05 -3.29
C ARG A 62 18.48 -5.40 -3.82
N GLY A 63 19.33 -6.43 -3.84
CA GLY A 63 18.94 -7.77 -4.32
C GLY A 63 17.89 -8.49 -3.44
N GLU A 64 17.89 -8.22 -2.13
CA GLU A 64 16.85 -8.71 -1.20
C GLU A 64 15.52 -7.98 -1.46
N THR A 65 15.59 -6.66 -1.65
CA THR A 65 14.42 -5.83 -2.00
C THR A 65 13.79 -6.31 -3.31
N GLU A 66 14.60 -6.53 -4.35
CA GLU A 66 14.17 -7.05 -5.65
C GLU A 66 13.48 -8.42 -5.51
N SER A 67 14.11 -9.35 -4.78
CA SER A 67 13.55 -10.69 -4.55
C SER A 67 12.21 -10.65 -3.82
N LYS A 68 12.06 -9.77 -2.82
CA LYS A 68 10.81 -9.61 -2.07
C LYS A 68 9.72 -8.98 -2.93
N ILE A 69 10.05 -7.95 -3.71
CA ILE A 69 9.10 -7.30 -4.64
C ILE A 69 8.59 -8.31 -5.67
N GLU A 70 9.49 -9.04 -6.32
CA GLU A 70 9.17 -10.12 -7.26
C GLU A 70 8.27 -11.20 -6.66
N SER A 71 8.53 -11.58 -5.40
CA SER A 71 7.72 -12.56 -4.67
C SER A 71 6.30 -12.05 -4.42
N LEU A 72 6.16 -10.79 -3.99
CA LEU A 72 4.86 -10.15 -3.77
C LEU A 72 4.08 -9.99 -5.07
N LEU A 73 4.73 -9.56 -6.15
CA LEU A 73 4.11 -9.41 -7.47
C LEU A 73 3.55 -10.75 -7.96
N ARG A 74 4.32 -11.84 -7.82
CA ARG A 74 3.83 -13.20 -8.14
C ARG A 74 2.65 -13.64 -7.29
N ALA A 75 2.54 -13.15 -6.05
CA ALA A 75 1.42 -13.47 -5.15
C ALA A 75 0.15 -12.64 -5.45
N TYR A 76 0.28 -11.52 -6.17
CA TYR A 76 -0.86 -10.68 -6.59
C TYR A 76 -1.47 -11.10 -7.93
N ASN A 77 -0.79 -12.00 -8.66
CA ASN A 77 -1.18 -12.48 -9.98
C ASN A 77 -1.92 -13.83 -9.92
#